data_AF-A0A9C7QEB9-F1
#
_entry.id   AF-A0A9C7QEB9-F1
#
_cell.length_a   1.000
_cell.length_b   1.000
_cell.length_c   1.000
_cell.angle_alpha   90.00
_cell.angle_beta   90.00
_cell.angle_gamma   90.00
#
_symmetry.space_group_name_H-M   'P 1'
#
loop_
_entity.id
_entity.type
_entity.pdbx_description
1 polymer ?
#
loop_
_entity_poly.entity_id
_entity_poly.type
_entity_poly.pdbx_seq_one_letter_code
_entity_poly.pdbx_strand_id
1 'polypeptide(L)'
;MIKYLQRRFALSERGAHDLIKGVVGCVLQNIAFMLPVSLLYFTVSDLMNGGITGNRIWFYIIGIGVCLLLIFFITHFQYNSTFLATYVESGVRRISIAEKLRKIPLSFFGRKDLADLT
;
A
#
# COMPACT_ATOMS: atom_id res chain seq x y z
N MET A 1 -5.31 19.20 1.21
CA MET A 1 -5.46 17.86 0.59
C MET A 1 -6.04 16.82 1.56
N ILE A 2 -5.56 16.76 2.81
CA ILE A 2 -6.05 15.84 3.85
C ILE A 2 -7.55 16.01 4.15
N LYS A 3 -8.04 17.24 4.41
CA LYS A 3 -9.47 17.50 4.60
C LYS A 3 -10.36 17.11 3.41
N TYR A 4 -9.81 17.15 2.19
CA TYR A 4 -10.51 16.69 0.99
C TYR A 4 -10.62 15.17 0.97
N LEU A 5 -9.53 14.45 1.27
CA LEU A 5 -9.51 12.98 1.40
C LEU A 5 -10.42 12.51 2.54
N GLN A 6 -10.40 13.18 3.69
CA GLN A 6 -11.31 12.91 4.81
C GLN A 6 -12.77 13.05 4.40
N ARG A 7 -13.16 14.12 3.68
CA ARG A 7 -14.55 14.28 3.22
C ARG A 7 -14.95 13.29 2.13
N ARG A 8 -14.06 13.01 1.17
CA ARG A 8 -14.35 12.15 0.01
C ARG A 8 -14.45 10.67 0.41
N PHE A 9 -13.56 10.21 1.28
CA PHE A 9 -13.47 8.80 1.69
C PHE A 9 -13.99 8.55 3.12
N ALA A 10 -14.49 9.60 3.80
CA ALA A 10 -14.92 9.58 5.20
C ALA A 10 -13.84 9.07 6.17
N LEU A 11 -12.56 9.25 5.82
CA LEU A 11 -11.40 8.81 6.62
C LEU A 11 -11.19 9.69 7.86
N SER A 12 -10.67 9.10 8.94
CA SER A 12 -10.09 9.86 10.05
C SER A 12 -8.85 10.66 9.60
N GLU A 13 -8.41 11.60 10.43
CA GLU A 13 -7.19 12.38 10.17
C GLU A 13 -5.94 11.53 10.08
N ARG A 14 -5.86 10.47 10.89
CA ARG A 14 -4.78 9.49 10.84
C ARG A 14 -4.87 8.64 9.57
N GLY A 15 -6.07 8.14 9.24
CA GLY A 15 -6.30 7.36 8.02
C GLY A 15 -5.97 8.13 6.74
N ALA A 16 -6.23 9.43 6.70
CA ALA A 16 -5.86 10.26 5.54
C ALA A 16 -4.33 10.47 5.40
N HIS A 17 -3.59 10.57 6.51
CA HIS A 17 -2.13 10.63 6.49
C HIS A 17 -1.49 9.30 6.08
N ASP A 18 -2.02 8.19 6.61
CA ASP A 18 -1.50 6.85 6.30
C ASP A 18 -1.79 6.45 4.85
N LEU A 19 -2.94 6.87 4.31
CA LEU A 19 -3.25 6.70 2.89
C LEU A 19 -2.23 7.42 2.00
N ILE A 20 -1.82 8.65 2.33
CA ILE A 20 -0.79 9.37 1.58
C ILE A 20 0.56 8.63 1.65
N LYS A 21 0.96 8.15 2.84
CA LYS A 21 2.18 7.35 2.99
C LYS A 21 2.13 6.04 2.19
N GLY A 22 0.97 5.37 2.16
CA GLY A 22 0.74 4.17 1.37
C GLY A 22 0.84 4.44 -0.14
N VAL A 23 0.27 5.55 -0.61
CA VAL A 23 0.39 6.00 -2.02
C VAL A 23 1.84 6.28 -2.39
N VAL A 24 2.57 7.01 -1.56
CA VAL A 24 4.01 7.28 -1.78
C VAL A 24 4.81 5.99 -1.78
N GLY A 25 4.56 5.09 -0.83
CA GLY A 25 5.17 3.76 -0.79
C GLY A 25 4.88 2.95 -2.06
N CYS A 26 3.67 3.05 -2.61
CA CYS A 26 3.29 2.39 -3.86
C CYS A 26 4.03 2.95 -5.08
N VAL A 27 4.18 4.27 -5.16
CA VAL A 27 4.94 4.89 -6.25
C VAL A 27 6.41 4.47 -6.17
N LEU A 28 7.01 4.48 -4.97
CA LEU A 28 8.39 4.04 -4.76
C LEU A 28 8.58 2.55 -5.10
N GLN A 29 7.62 1.70 -4.73
CA GLN A 29 7.62 0.28 -5.08
C GLN A 29 7.61 0.07 -6.60
N ASN A 30 6.76 0.80 -7.32
CA ASN A 30 6.68 0.72 -8.79
C ASN A 30 7.99 1.18 -9.45
N ILE A 31 8.63 2.24 -8.93
CA ILE A 31 9.94 2.67 -9.42
C ILE A 31 11.02 1.61 -9.13
N ALA A 32 11.00 1.02 -7.94
CA ALA A 32 11.95 -0.04 -7.59
C ALA A 32 11.80 -1.27 -8.50
N PHE A 33 10.59 -1.60 -8.96
CA PHE A 33 10.37 -2.67 -9.94
C PHE A 33 10.88 -2.36 -11.35
N MET A 34 11.19 -1.10 -11.69
CA MET A 34 11.84 -0.77 -12.95
C MET A 34 13.34 -1.11 -12.95
N LEU A 35 13.99 -1.14 -11.78
CA LEU A 35 15.43 -1.45 -11.65
C LEU A 35 15.79 -2.89 -12.09
N PRO A 36 15.03 -3.94 -11.73
CA PRO A 36 15.26 -5.29 -12.27
C PRO A 36 15.14 -5.36 -13.80
N VAL A 37 14.18 -4.62 -14.37
CA VAL A 37 13.92 -4.65 -15.82
C VAL A 37 15.08 -4.01 -16.59
N SER A 38 15.63 -2.90 -16.09
CA SER A 38 16.81 -2.28 -16.71
C SER A 38 18.05 -3.18 -16.60
N LEU A 39 18.23 -3.85 -15.45
CA LEU A 39 19.33 -4.81 -15.25
C LEU A 39 19.24 -5.98 -16.23
N LEU A 40 18.03 -6.50 -16.45
CA LEU A 40 17.75 -7.56 -17.42
C LEU A 40 18.07 -7.10 -18.85
N TYR A 41 17.65 -5.88 -19.22
CA TYR A 41 17.97 -5.29 -20.53
C TYR A 41 19.47 -5.22 -20.79
N PHE A 42 20.26 -4.72 -19.81
CA PHE A 42 21.71 -4.68 -19.91
C PHE A 42 22.34 -6.07 -20.04
N THR A 43 21.82 -7.04 -19.31
CA THR A 43 22.31 -8.44 -19.34
C THR A 43 22.12 -9.05 -20.73
N VAL A 44 20.94 -8.86 -21.34
CA VAL A 44 20.63 -9.36 -22.69
C VAL A 44 21.46 -8.64 -23.74
N SER A 45 21.61 -7.31 -23.62
CA SER A 45 22.41 -6.52 -24.55
C SER A 45 23.89 -6.94 -24.56
N ASP A 46 24.47 -7.20 -23.38
CA ASP A 46 25.85 -7.70 -23.26
C ASP A 46 26.02 -9.10 -23.83
N LEU A 47 25.01 -9.97 -23.63
CA LEU A 47 25.03 -11.31 -24.18
C LEU A 47 25.02 -11.29 -25.72
N MET A 48 24.26 -10.37 -26.32
CA MET A 48 24.22 -10.17 -27.77
C MET A 48 25.50 -9.55 -28.34
N ASN A 49 26.22 -8.72 -27.57
CA ASN A 49 27.41 -8.00 -28.01
C ASN A 49 28.74 -8.77 -27.89
N GLY A 50 28.71 -10.09 -27.67
CA GLY A 50 29.91 -10.94 -27.65
C GLY A 50 30.19 -11.65 -26.32
N GLY A 51 29.24 -11.64 -25.39
CA GLY A 51 29.27 -12.47 -24.18
C GLY A 51 29.70 -11.73 -22.92
N ILE A 52 29.35 -12.31 -21.77
CA ILE A 52 29.53 -11.68 -20.46
C ILE A 52 30.93 -12.02 -19.92
N THR A 53 31.83 -11.04 -19.85
CA THR A 53 33.14 -11.18 -19.18
C THR A 53 32.93 -11.42 -17.68
N GLY A 54 33.76 -12.25 -17.03
CA GLY A 54 33.58 -12.66 -15.63
C GLY A 54 33.42 -11.52 -14.61
N ASN A 55 33.99 -10.34 -14.87
CA ASN A 55 33.82 -9.17 -14.02
C ASN A 55 32.40 -8.55 -14.07
N ARG A 56 31.71 -8.65 -15.22
CA ARG A 56 30.30 -8.20 -15.35
C ARG A 56 29.32 -9.16 -14.68
N ILE A 57 29.65 -10.44 -14.56
CA ILE A 57 28.82 -11.42 -13.83
C ILE A 57 28.64 -10.99 -12.37
N TRP A 58 29.72 -10.59 -11.70
CA TRP A 58 29.66 -10.07 -10.33
C TRP A 58 28.84 -8.79 -10.20
N PHE A 59 28.92 -7.90 -11.20
CA PHE A 59 28.07 -6.70 -11.25
C PHE A 59 26.58 -7.05 -11.31
N TYR A 60 26.20 -8.04 -12.12
CA TYR A 60 24.81 -8.51 -12.20
C TYR A 60 24.33 -9.18 -10.91
N ILE A 61 25.15 -10.05 -10.31
CA ILE A 61 24.82 -10.72 -9.04
C ILE A 61 24.59 -9.70 -7.92
N ILE A 62 25.49 -8.73 -7.78
CA ILE A 62 25.36 -7.66 -6.79
C ILE A 62 24.13 -6.80 -7.11
N GLY A 63 23.93 -6.43 -8.37
CA GLY A 63 22.77 -5.65 -8.81
C GLY A 63 21.42 -6.32 -8.51
N ILE A 64 21.32 -7.64 -8.74
CA ILE A 64 20.14 -8.44 -8.39
C ILE A 64 19.94 -8.46 -6.86
N GLY A 65 21.01 -8.69 -6.10
CA GLY A 65 20.95 -8.70 -4.63
C GLY A 65 20.46 -7.37 -4.07
N VAL A 66 20.97 -6.25 -4.58
CA VAL A 66 20.52 -4.91 -4.20
C VAL A 66 19.06 -4.69 -4.58
N CYS A 67 18.64 -5.06 -5.80
CA CYS A 67 17.24 -4.93 -6.22
C CYS A 67 16.29 -5.71 -5.31
N LEU A 68 16.62 -6.95 -4.98
CA LEU A 68 15.81 -7.79 -4.09
C LEU A 68 15.69 -7.20 -2.69
N LEU A 69 16.80 -6.73 -2.11
CA LEU A 69 16.78 -6.06 -0.81
C LEU A 69 15.93 -4.79 -0.85
N LEU A 70 16.09 -3.97 -1.88
CA LEU A 70 15.37 -2.71 -2.03
C LEU A 70 13.86 -2.95 -2.17
N ILE A 71 13.45 -3.92 -3.00
CA ILE A 71 12.05 -4.35 -3.13
C ILE A 71 11.53 -4.85 -1.79
N PHE A 72 12.27 -5.70 -1.07
CA PHE A 72 11.84 -6.24 0.22
C PHE A 72 11.58 -5.13 1.24
N PHE A 73 12.51 -4.18 1.38
CA PHE A 73 12.37 -3.06 2.30
C PHE A 73 11.19 -2.15 1.97
N ILE A 74 11.02 -1.79 0.69
CA ILE A 74 9.87 -0.96 0.29
C ILE A 74 8.57 -1.71 0.51
N THR A 75 8.50 -2.99 0.16
CA THR A 75 7.29 -3.81 0.34
C THR A 75 6.91 -3.89 1.80
N HIS A 76 7.89 -4.11 2.68
CA HIS A 76 7.66 -4.18 4.12
C HIS A 76 7.13 -2.85 4.67
N PHE A 77 7.72 -1.73 4.24
CA PHE A 77 7.27 -0.39 4.66
C PHE A 77 5.89 -0.04 4.10
N GLN A 78 5.64 -0.36 2.83
CA GLN A 78 4.36 -0.15 2.17
C GLN A 78 3.26 -0.98 2.81
N TYR A 79 3.55 -2.26 3.11
CA TYR A 79 2.62 -3.17 3.76
C TYR A 79 2.24 -2.66 5.16
N ASN A 80 3.24 -2.32 5.99
CA ASN A 80 2.98 -1.78 7.32
C ASN A 80 2.19 -0.46 7.27
N SER A 81 2.47 0.42 6.31
CA SER A 81 1.78 1.71 6.19
C SER A 81 0.36 1.59 5.63
N THR A 82 0.10 0.62 4.75
CA THR A 82 -1.17 0.52 4.02
C THR A 82 -2.13 -0.45 4.71
N PHE A 83 -1.66 -1.65 5.06
CA PHE A 83 -2.53 -2.71 5.59
C PHE A 83 -2.94 -2.44 7.03
N LEU A 84 -1.97 -2.11 7.89
CA LEU A 84 -2.21 -1.88 9.31
C LEU A 84 -3.09 -0.65 9.52
N ALA A 85 -2.82 0.43 8.79
CA ALA A 85 -3.63 1.65 8.85
C ALA A 85 -5.08 1.43 8.40
N THR A 86 -5.28 0.70 7.29
CA THR A 86 -6.63 0.38 6.79
C THR A 86 -7.40 -0.48 7.78
N TYR A 87 -6.72 -1.44 8.43
CA TYR A 87 -7.34 -2.33 9.40
C TYR A 87 -7.78 -1.60 10.66
N VAL A 88 -6.91 -0.75 11.21
CA VAL A 88 -7.22 0.09 12.39
C VAL A 88 -8.39 1.02 12.10
N GLU A 89 -8.38 1.68 10.94
CA GLU A 89 -9.46 2.59 10.53
C GLU A 89 -10.80 1.87 10.39
N SER A 90 -10.80 0.68 9.79
CA SER A 90 -12.00 -0.16 9.67
C SER A 90 -12.56 -0.56 11.03
N GLY A 91 -11.69 -0.89 12.00
CA GLY A 91 -12.09 -1.20 13.37
C GLY A 91 -12.74 -0.02 14.08
N VAL A 92 -12.10 1.15 14.04
CA VAL A 92 -12.62 2.38 14.66
C VAL A 92 -13.96 2.78 14.04
N ARG A 93 -14.10 2.66 12.72
CA ARG A 93 -15.37 2.96 12.03
C ARG A 93 -16.49 2.01 12.47
N ARG A 94 -16.23 0.70 12.57
CA ARG A 94 -17.22 -0.27 13.05
C ARG A 94 -17.68 0.04 14.48
N ILE A 95 -16.76 0.36 15.38
CA ILE A 95 -17.08 0.75 16.77
C ILE A 95 -17.93 2.04 16.78
N SER A 96 -17.54 3.03 15.98
CA SER A 96 -18.29 4.29 15.89
C SER A 96 -19.74 4.11 15.39
N ILE A 97 -19.94 3.23 14.39
CA ILE A 97 -21.27 2.87 13.90
C ILE A 97 -22.07 2.18 15.01
N ALA A 98 -21.47 1.22 15.71
CA ALA A 98 -22.11 0.53 16.83
C ALA A 98 -22.50 1.48 17.98
N GLU A 99 -21.65 2.44 18.33
CA GLU A 99 -21.99 3.46 19.34
C GLU A 99 -23.12 4.38 18.91
N LYS A 100 -23.18 4.73 17.61
CA LYS A 100 -24.29 5.53 17.06
C LYS A 100 -25.59 4.74 17.10
N LEU A 101 -25.58 3.48 16.69
CA LEU A 101 -26.74 2.57 16.80
C LEU A 101 -27.23 2.46 18.26
N ARG A 102 -26.32 2.36 19.23
CA ARG A 102 -26.67 2.31 20.67
C ARG A 102 -27.43 3.54 21.17
N LYS A 103 -27.20 4.71 20.58
CA LYS A 103 -27.84 5.97 21.00
C LYS A 103 -29.19 6.24 20.31
N ILE A 104 -29.59 5.42 19.34
CA ILE A 104 -30.86 5.59 18.62
C ILE A 104 -32.02 5.14 19.52
N PRO A 105 -33.11 5.92 19.63
CA PRO A 105 -34.27 5.54 20.42
C PRO A 105 -34.96 4.30 19.83
N LEU A 106 -35.45 3.42 20.72
CA LEU A 106 -36.07 2.14 20.34
C LEU A 106 -37.26 2.30 19.37
N SER A 107 -37.95 3.45 19.42
CA SER A 107 -39.05 3.80 18.52
C SER A 107 -38.65 3.90 17.04
N PHE A 108 -37.37 4.13 16.73
CA PHE A 108 -36.86 4.14 15.36
C PHE A 108 -36.85 2.74 14.74
N PHE A 109 -36.49 1.71 15.52
CA PHE A 109 -36.48 0.31 15.09
C PHE A 109 -37.89 -0.28 14.94
N GLY A 110 -38.90 0.33 15.54
CA GLY A 110 -40.31 -0.04 15.34
C GLY A 110 -40.94 0.54 14.06
N ARG A 111 -40.32 1.55 13.44
CA ARG A 111 -40.83 2.21 12.22
C ARG A 111 -40.05 1.88 10.95
N LYS A 112 -38.89 1.25 11.07
CA LYS A 112 -38.01 0.87 9.95
C LYS A 112 -37.69 -0.61 10.02
N ASP A 113 -37.51 -1.23 8.86
CA ASP A 113 -37.10 -2.62 8.77
C ASP A 113 -35.67 -2.78 9.31
N LEU A 114 -35.44 -3.82 10.11
CA LEU A 114 -34.13 -4.15 10.67
C LEU A 114 -33.16 -4.62 9.58
N ALA A 115 -33.69 -5.10 8.44
CA ALA A 115 -32.90 -5.46 7.27
C ALA A 115 -32.14 -4.26 6.67
N ASP A 116 -32.64 -3.03 6.81
CA ASP A 116 -31.95 -1.81 6.33
C ASP A 116 -30.71 -1.43 7.15
N LEU A 117 -30.49 -2.09 8.30
CA LEU A 117 -29.41 -1.81 9.25
C LEU A 117 -28.28 -2.85 9.22
N THR A 118 -28.42 -3.89 8.39
CA THR A 118 -27.45 -4.98 8.20
C THR A 118 -26.62 -4.74 6.94
#